data_AF-A0A2E4YSY8-F1
#
_entry.id   AF-A0A2E4YSY8-F1
#
_cell.length_a   1.000
_cell.length_b   1.000
_cell.length_c   1.000
_cell.angle_alpha   90.00
_cell.angle_beta   90.00
_cell.angle_gamma   90.00
#
_symmetry.space_group_name_H-M   'P 1'
#
loop_
_entity.id
_entity.type
_entity.pdbx_description
1 polymer ?
#
loop_
_entity_poly.entity_id
_entity_poly.type
_entity_poly.pdbx_seq_one_letter_code
_entity_poly.pdbx_strand_id
1 'polypeptide(L)'
;MTSCSVYYNTSEINSNLTQFVSQVQKNYSSTKTGLEKIEQNYSQLNASDKEEPFLSASKKLQLLDKQLANISQLRNKITIEYSNFKSYSKGMSKISSKDKEWDLLKETKEKMKTFSDQVQIKSNEFVVMAKDFEQYINTNILPIIKVYKIDDYKNQFSLFAKNMATLETENLKALLKYKTILEQLEKQYSNTHTEQLKELKTMLVLVASKTKLIKDKEQKLSSAIKEFNSLTNSIDQLYSSDPLFSRVKTVQEEIDSHVKAIQNIQNEIKSLYSKFQTTTGKIQQVQK
;
A
#
# COMPACT_ATOMS: atom_id res chain seq x y z
N MET A 1 7.08 0.81 80.88
CA MET A 1 6.30 0.90 79.62
C MET A 1 7.01 0.06 78.57
N THR A 2 6.46 -1.11 78.23
CA THR A 2 7.01 -2.01 77.22
C THR A 2 6.75 -1.41 75.84
N SER A 3 7.77 -0.81 75.23
CA SER A 3 7.73 -0.32 73.85
C SER A 3 7.56 -1.51 72.91
N CYS A 4 6.32 -1.78 72.50
CA CYS A 4 5.99 -2.79 71.48
C CYS A 4 6.66 -2.39 70.15
N SER A 5 7.51 -3.26 69.62
CA SER A 5 8.12 -3.12 68.30
C SER A 5 7.28 -3.89 67.27
N VAL A 6 6.95 -3.23 66.16
CA VAL A 6 6.32 -3.87 65.00
C VAL A 6 7.44 -4.39 64.09
N TYR A 7 7.25 -5.53 63.44
CA TYR A 7 8.21 -6.07 62.49
C TYR A 7 7.53 -6.53 61.20
N TYR A 8 8.25 -6.44 60.09
CA TYR A 8 7.88 -7.07 58.82
C TYR A 8 8.85 -8.20 58.51
N ASN A 9 8.34 -9.34 58.03
CA ASN A 9 9.16 -10.40 57.45
C ASN A 9 9.69 -9.95 56.08
N THR A 10 11.01 -9.97 55.90
CA THR A 10 11.64 -9.49 54.66
C THR A 10 11.21 -10.30 53.44
N SER A 11 10.99 -11.61 53.62
CA SER A 11 10.52 -12.52 52.56
C SER A 11 9.13 -12.16 52.04
N GLU A 12 8.20 -11.85 52.93
CA GLU A 12 6.83 -11.43 52.58
C GLU A 12 6.83 -10.09 51.84
N ILE A 13 7.58 -9.10 52.35
CA ILE A 13 7.73 -7.81 51.69
C ILE A 13 8.34 -7.98 50.30
N ASN A 14 9.41 -8.79 50.19
CA ASN A 14 10.04 -9.05 48.90
C ASN A 14 9.04 -9.66 47.92
N SER A 15 8.29 -10.69 48.33
CA SER A 15 7.27 -11.32 47.49
C SER A 15 6.23 -10.30 46.97
N ASN A 16 5.71 -9.45 47.86
CA ASN A 16 4.73 -8.42 47.50
C ASN A 16 5.31 -7.39 46.53
N LEU A 17 6.53 -6.90 46.77
CA LEU A 17 7.18 -5.93 45.89
C LEU A 17 7.55 -6.56 44.54
N THR A 18 7.99 -7.82 44.50
CA THR A 18 8.23 -8.55 43.25
C THR A 18 6.97 -8.64 42.42
N GLN A 19 5.85 -9.10 43.01
CA GLN A 19 4.57 -9.21 42.31
C GLN A 19 4.11 -7.86 41.76
N PHE A 20 4.24 -6.80 42.58
CA PHE A 20 3.91 -5.44 42.18
C PHE A 20 4.75 -4.98 40.98
N VAL A 21 6.07 -5.13 41.02
CA VAL A 21 6.97 -4.79 39.90
C VAL A 21 6.62 -5.59 38.64
N SER A 22 6.38 -6.89 38.77
CA SER A 22 5.99 -7.75 37.65
C SER A 22 4.68 -7.31 37.01
N GLN A 23 3.69 -6.90 37.80
CA GLN A 23 2.42 -6.39 37.28
C GLN A 23 2.62 -5.09 36.49
N VAL A 24 3.42 -4.15 37.00
CA VAL A 24 3.73 -2.89 36.32
C VAL A 24 4.47 -3.17 34.99
N GLN A 25 5.42 -4.10 34.99
CA GLN A 25 6.14 -4.51 33.77
C GLN A 25 5.20 -5.12 32.73
N LYS A 26 4.31 -6.02 33.14
CA LYS A 26 3.33 -6.66 32.24
C LYS A 26 2.39 -5.63 31.61
N ASN A 27 1.92 -4.67 32.40
CA ASN A 27 1.07 -3.58 31.90
C ASN A 27 1.80 -2.73 30.86
N TYR A 28 3.04 -2.31 31.15
CA TYR A 28 3.87 -1.56 30.21
C TYR A 28 4.06 -2.31 28.89
N SER A 29 4.44 -3.59 28.94
CA SER A 29 4.67 -4.40 27.74
C SER A 29 3.40 -4.51 26.89
N SER A 30 2.23 -4.64 27.52
CA SER A 30 0.94 -4.69 26.82
C SER A 30 0.66 -3.36 26.09
N THR A 31 0.92 -2.23 26.74
CA THR A 31 0.78 -0.89 26.13
C THR A 31 1.76 -0.70 24.96
N LYS A 32 3.02 -1.13 25.11
CA LYS A 32 4.04 -1.07 24.05
C LYS A 32 3.60 -1.87 22.82
N THR A 33 3.16 -3.11 23.00
CA THR A 33 2.65 -3.93 21.89
C THR A 33 1.39 -3.34 21.25
N GLY A 34 0.55 -2.63 22.03
CA GLY A 34 -0.56 -1.85 21.48
C GLY A 34 -0.09 -0.76 20.53
N LEU A 35 0.92 0.03 20.93
CA LEU A 35 1.50 1.08 20.09
C LEU A 35 2.13 0.51 18.81
N GLU A 36 2.93 -0.56 18.94
CA GLU A 36 3.59 -1.20 17.80
C GLU A 36 2.57 -1.65 16.73
N LYS A 37 1.39 -2.13 17.15
CA LYS A 37 0.30 -2.48 16.23
C LYS A 37 -0.30 -1.25 15.54
N ILE A 38 -0.48 -0.15 16.28
CA ILE A 38 -0.97 1.11 15.73
C ILE A 38 0.02 1.65 14.67
N GLU A 39 1.31 1.68 14.99
CA GLU A 39 2.38 2.09 14.07
C GLU A 39 2.43 1.19 12.83
N GLN A 40 2.33 -0.12 13.01
CA GLN A 40 2.32 -1.08 11.91
C GLN A 40 1.11 -0.85 10.99
N ASN A 41 -0.09 -0.69 11.55
CA ASN A 41 -1.30 -0.44 10.76
C ASN A 41 -1.23 0.89 10.00
N TYR A 42 -0.70 1.95 10.62
CA TYR A 42 -0.55 3.24 9.95
C TYR A 42 0.50 3.20 8.84
N SER A 43 1.65 2.57 9.09
CA SER A 43 2.75 2.49 8.11
C SER A 43 2.39 1.67 6.86
N GLN A 44 1.44 0.74 6.95
CA GLN A 44 0.90 0.03 5.78
C GLN A 44 0.28 0.96 4.74
N LEU A 45 -0.20 2.16 5.14
CA LEU A 45 -0.76 3.15 4.21
C LEU A 45 0.31 3.81 3.33
N ASN A 46 1.59 3.62 3.68
CA ASN A 46 2.78 4.15 3.01
C ASN A 46 2.68 5.64 2.63
N ALA A 47 1.99 6.43 3.45
CA ALA A 47 1.66 7.81 3.13
C ALA A 47 2.82 8.77 3.41
N SER A 48 2.86 9.90 2.70
CA SER A 48 3.74 11.00 3.08
C SER A 48 3.15 11.81 4.23
N ASP A 49 3.85 11.86 5.36
CA ASP A 49 3.46 12.64 6.55
C ASP A 49 3.66 14.17 6.40
N LYS A 50 3.74 14.68 5.16
CA LYS A 50 4.02 16.11 4.88
C LYS A 50 2.77 16.96 4.74
N GLU A 51 1.63 16.34 4.44
CA GLU A 51 0.38 17.03 4.11
C GLU A 51 -0.78 16.48 4.95
N GLU A 52 -1.81 17.29 5.16
CA GLU A 52 -3.02 16.83 5.83
C GLU A 52 -3.77 15.80 4.98
N PRO A 53 -4.43 14.79 5.58
CA PRO A 53 -4.57 14.52 7.02
C PRO A 53 -3.39 13.73 7.65
N PHE A 54 -2.43 13.29 6.84
CA PHE A 54 -1.33 12.42 7.28
C PHE A 54 -0.35 13.12 8.24
N LEU A 55 -0.11 14.42 8.03
CA LEU A 55 0.67 15.25 8.95
C LEU A 55 0.09 15.25 10.37
N SER A 56 -1.23 15.40 10.51
CA SER A 56 -1.91 15.34 11.81
C SER A 56 -1.85 13.95 12.43
N ALA A 57 -2.03 12.88 11.64
CA ALA A 57 -1.87 11.51 12.13
C ALA A 57 -0.45 11.26 12.65
N SER A 58 0.58 11.64 11.89
CA SER A 58 1.99 11.52 12.29
C SER A 58 2.27 12.26 13.61
N LYS A 59 1.76 13.48 13.78
CA LYS A 59 1.88 14.23 15.04
C LYS A 59 1.21 13.52 16.21
N LYS A 60 0.01 12.96 16.02
CA LYS A 60 -0.70 12.19 17.06
C LYS A 60 0.08 10.92 17.44
N LEU A 61 0.67 10.22 16.47
CA LEU A 61 1.52 9.06 16.71
C LEU A 61 2.77 9.42 17.53
N GLN A 62 3.45 10.51 17.18
CA GLN A 62 4.60 11.01 17.97
C GLN A 62 4.22 11.39 19.41
N LEU A 63 2.99 11.83 19.66
CA LEU A 63 2.51 12.09 21.03
C LEU A 63 2.32 10.79 21.81
N LEU A 64 1.82 9.72 21.17
CA LEU A 64 1.74 8.39 21.77
C LEU A 64 3.13 7.85 22.16
N ASP A 65 4.13 8.01 21.28
CA ASP A 65 5.52 7.63 21.57
C ASP A 65 6.07 8.34 22.80
N LYS A 66 5.90 9.66 22.86
CA LYS A 66 6.33 10.48 24.00
C LYS A 66 5.64 10.02 25.28
N GLN A 67 4.35 9.71 25.21
CA GLN A 67 3.61 9.24 26.36
C GLN A 67 4.09 7.85 26.82
N LEU A 68 4.37 6.92 25.90
CA LEU A 68 4.93 5.62 26.23
C LEU A 68 6.32 5.74 26.86
N ALA A 69 7.14 6.69 26.40
CA ALA A 69 8.45 6.99 26.99
C ALA A 69 8.31 7.48 28.44
N ASN A 70 7.34 8.34 28.74
CA ASN A 70 7.05 8.79 30.11
C ASN A 70 6.65 7.62 31.02
N ILE A 71 5.79 6.71 30.54
CA ILE A 71 5.39 5.50 31.28
C ILE A 71 6.63 4.62 31.54
N SER A 72 7.50 4.46 30.55
CA SER A 72 8.75 3.69 30.66
C SER A 72 9.69 4.25 31.74
N GLN A 73 9.83 5.57 31.80
CA GLN A 73 10.64 6.24 32.82
C GLN A 73 10.11 6.00 34.24
N LEU A 74 8.79 6.10 34.45
CA LEU A 74 8.17 5.84 35.75
C LEU A 74 8.30 4.36 36.17
N ARG A 75 8.10 3.44 35.23
CA ARG A 75 8.36 2.00 35.43
C ARG A 75 9.81 1.74 35.85
N ASN A 76 10.78 2.44 35.24
CA ASN A 76 12.18 2.30 35.62
C ASN A 76 12.43 2.79 37.05
N LYS A 77 11.83 3.90 37.47
CA LYS A 77 11.91 4.38 38.85
C LYS A 77 11.38 3.35 39.85
N ILE A 78 10.26 2.70 39.55
CA ILE A 78 9.72 1.58 40.37
C ILE A 78 10.73 0.42 40.48
N THR A 79 11.37 0.07 39.36
CA THR A 79 12.38 -1.01 39.32
C THR A 79 13.64 -0.67 40.12
N ILE A 80 14.06 0.60 40.10
CA ILE A 80 15.17 1.12 40.91
C ILE A 80 14.84 1.04 42.40
N GLU A 81 13.66 1.51 42.81
CA GLU A 81 13.24 1.46 44.22
C GLU A 81 13.14 0.01 44.75
N TYR A 82 12.64 -0.92 43.93
CA TYR A 82 12.68 -2.34 44.28
C TYR A 82 14.10 -2.89 44.42
N SER A 83 15.03 -2.42 43.59
CA SER A 83 16.45 -2.81 43.68
C SER A 83 17.12 -2.25 44.93
N ASN A 84 16.77 -1.02 45.32
CA ASN A 84 17.21 -0.41 46.57
C ASN A 84 16.72 -1.24 47.77
N PHE A 85 15.45 -1.66 47.78
CA PHE A 85 14.91 -2.57 48.80
C PHE A 85 15.72 -3.85 48.92
N LYS A 86 16.01 -4.52 47.80
CA LYS A 86 16.82 -5.74 47.82
C LYS A 86 18.24 -5.52 48.37
N SER A 87 18.80 -4.33 48.17
CA SER A 87 20.12 -3.96 48.65
C SER A 87 20.16 -3.80 50.17
N TYR A 88 19.33 -2.90 50.73
CA TYR A 88 19.38 -2.63 52.17
C TYR A 88 18.79 -3.75 53.03
N SER A 89 17.92 -4.60 52.47
CA SER A 89 17.33 -5.73 53.20
C SER A 89 18.15 -7.03 53.12
N LYS A 90 19.32 -7.00 52.46
CA LYS A 90 20.13 -8.19 52.19
C LYS A 90 20.58 -8.86 53.49
N GLY A 91 20.25 -10.16 53.61
CA GLY A 91 20.61 -10.98 54.78
C GLY A 91 19.72 -10.74 56.01
N MET A 92 18.73 -9.84 55.94
CA MET A 92 17.79 -9.59 57.02
C MET A 92 16.59 -10.55 56.93
N SER A 93 16.26 -11.23 58.02
CA SER A 93 15.03 -12.03 58.11
C SER A 93 13.80 -11.18 58.43
N LYS A 94 13.99 -10.08 59.17
CA LYS A 94 12.95 -9.12 59.56
C LYS A 94 13.47 -7.69 59.59
N ILE A 95 12.57 -6.73 59.40
CA ILE A 95 12.83 -5.29 59.58
C ILE A 95 11.95 -4.81 60.74
N SER A 96 12.57 -4.37 61.84
CA SER A 96 11.87 -3.90 63.05
C SER A 96 11.62 -2.40 63.00
N SER A 97 10.54 -1.93 63.62
CA SER A 97 10.19 -0.51 63.73
C SER A 97 11.18 0.35 64.54
N LYS A 98 12.23 -0.26 65.06
CA LYS A 98 13.33 0.38 65.78
C LYS A 98 14.63 0.42 64.95
N ASP A 99 14.65 -0.25 63.79
CA ASP A 99 15.82 -0.32 62.91
C ASP A 99 15.78 0.83 61.91
N LYS A 100 16.95 1.31 61.48
CA LYS A 100 17.05 2.39 60.46
C LYS A 100 16.43 1.98 59.12
N GLU A 101 16.42 0.69 58.81
CA GLU A 101 15.83 0.12 57.60
C GLU A 101 14.30 0.23 57.56
N TRP A 102 13.65 0.47 58.71
CA TRP A 102 12.21 0.69 58.76
C TRP A 102 11.77 1.93 58.00
N ASP A 103 12.51 3.03 58.17
CA ASP A 103 12.20 4.29 57.48
C ASP A 103 12.54 4.19 55.99
N LEU A 104 13.62 3.49 55.63
CA LEU A 104 13.94 3.15 54.24
C LEU A 104 12.82 2.33 53.58
N LEU A 105 12.25 1.36 54.30
CA LEU A 105 11.12 0.56 53.80
C LEU A 105 9.86 1.38 53.57
N LYS A 106 9.55 2.29 54.50
CA LYS A 106 8.42 3.21 54.33
C LYS A 106 8.61 4.08 53.10
N GLU A 107 9.79 4.69 52.96
CA GLU A 107 10.12 5.54 51.83
C GLU A 107 10.05 4.78 50.49
N THR A 108 10.60 3.56 50.43
CA THR A 108 10.48 2.70 49.24
C THR A 108 9.01 2.45 48.88
N LYS A 109 8.17 2.05 49.85
CA LYS A 109 6.75 1.78 49.62
C LYS A 109 6.01 3.03 49.13
N GLU A 110 6.25 4.19 49.74
CA GLU A 110 5.63 5.46 49.37
C GLU A 110 6.03 5.92 47.97
N LYS A 111 7.33 5.84 47.63
CA LYS A 111 7.82 6.18 46.28
C LYS A 111 7.25 5.23 45.22
N MET A 112 7.32 3.92 45.45
CA MET A 112 6.78 2.93 44.51
C MET A 112 5.27 3.12 44.29
N LYS A 113 4.51 3.40 45.35
CA LYS A 113 3.08 3.74 45.24
C LYS A 113 2.87 5.01 44.40
N THR A 114 3.59 6.08 44.70
CA THR A 114 3.49 7.35 43.98
C THR A 114 3.80 7.19 42.50
N PHE A 115 4.87 6.47 42.15
CA PHE A 115 5.20 6.19 40.76
C PHE A 115 4.16 5.28 40.10
N SER A 116 3.57 4.33 40.83
CA SER A 116 2.48 3.48 40.35
C SER A 116 1.26 4.30 39.93
N ASP A 117 0.84 5.23 40.79
CA ASP A 117 -0.32 6.07 40.56
C ASP A 117 -0.09 6.94 39.31
N GLN A 118 1.12 7.46 39.14
CA GLN A 118 1.51 8.19 37.93
C GLN A 118 1.53 7.29 36.68
N VAL A 119 2.02 6.04 36.78
CA VAL A 119 1.94 5.06 35.68
C VAL A 119 0.49 4.83 35.28
N GLN A 120 -0.41 4.66 36.25
CA GLN A 120 -1.83 4.41 35.97
C GLN A 120 -2.47 5.61 35.27
N ILE A 121 -2.23 6.84 35.77
CA ILE A 121 -2.73 8.08 35.15
C ILE A 121 -2.23 8.19 33.71
N LYS A 122 -0.92 8.04 33.50
CA LYS A 122 -0.31 8.17 32.16
C LYS A 122 -0.73 7.06 31.21
N SER A 123 -1.00 5.86 31.72
CA SER A 123 -1.55 4.75 30.92
C SER A 123 -3.00 5.01 30.50
N ASN A 124 -3.83 5.57 31.40
CA ASN A 124 -5.20 5.95 31.05
C ASN A 124 -5.21 7.06 29.98
N GLU A 125 -4.35 8.08 30.14
CA GLU A 125 -4.14 9.12 29.13
C GLU A 125 -3.70 8.52 27.77
N PHE A 126 -2.76 7.57 27.77
CA PHE A 126 -2.31 6.89 26.56
C PHE A 126 -3.47 6.19 25.85
N VAL A 127 -4.33 5.47 26.58
CA VAL A 127 -5.49 4.77 26.01
C VAL A 127 -6.47 5.76 25.35
N VAL A 128 -6.68 6.92 25.95
CA VAL A 128 -7.53 7.97 25.36
C VAL A 128 -6.89 8.52 24.06
N MET A 129 -5.59 8.81 24.07
CA MET A 129 -4.87 9.26 22.87
C MET A 129 -4.90 8.21 21.75
N ALA A 130 -4.77 6.92 22.09
CA ALA A 130 -4.77 5.84 21.12
C ALA A 130 -6.14 5.72 20.43
N LYS A 131 -7.23 5.82 21.21
CA LYS A 131 -8.60 5.86 20.67
C LYS A 131 -8.84 7.07 19.78
N ASP A 132 -8.35 8.25 20.18
CA ASP A 132 -8.43 9.46 19.37
C ASP A 132 -7.65 9.33 18.05
N PHE A 133 -6.46 8.71 18.08
CA PHE A 133 -5.71 8.38 16.87
C PHE A 133 -6.51 7.45 15.95
N GLU A 134 -7.02 6.33 16.47
CA GLU A 134 -7.81 5.38 15.68
C GLU A 134 -9.05 6.03 15.07
N GLN A 135 -9.77 6.85 15.85
CA GLN A 135 -10.92 7.60 15.37
C GLN A 135 -10.51 8.59 14.27
N TYR A 136 -9.37 9.28 14.43
CA TYR A 136 -8.86 10.21 13.43
C TYR A 136 -8.55 9.51 12.11
N ILE A 137 -7.87 8.36 12.15
CA ILE A 137 -7.57 7.53 10.97
C ILE A 137 -8.87 7.10 10.28
N ASN A 138 -9.82 6.55 11.03
CA ASN A 138 -11.08 6.04 10.48
C ASN A 138 -11.95 7.13 9.86
N THR A 139 -11.90 8.36 10.40
CA THR A 139 -12.77 9.46 9.96
C THR A 139 -12.15 10.26 8.83
N ASN A 140 -10.84 10.50 8.87
CA ASN A 140 -10.19 11.48 7.98
C ASN A 140 -9.30 10.82 6.92
N ILE A 141 -8.75 9.64 7.21
CA ILE A 141 -7.74 9.01 6.34
C ILE A 141 -8.35 7.88 5.51
N LEU A 142 -8.95 6.87 6.16
CA LEU A 142 -9.48 5.71 5.43
C LEU A 142 -10.50 6.07 4.33
N PRO A 143 -11.41 7.05 4.50
CA PRO A 143 -12.39 7.39 3.46
C PRO A 143 -11.78 7.94 2.17
N ILE A 144 -10.57 8.51 2.22
CA ILE A 144 -9.91 9.11 1.05
C ILE A 144 -8.90 8.18 0.38
N ILE A 145 -8.55 7.07 1.05
CA ILE A 145 -7.59 6.09 0.53
C ILE A 145 -8.29 5.06 -0.34
N LYS A 146 -7.76 4.86 -1.55
CA LYS A 146 -8.14 3.76 -2.43
C LYS A 146 -7.05 2.71 -2.43
N VAL A 147 -7.46 1.43 -2.45
CA VAL A 147 -6.56 0.28 -2.49
C VAL A 147 -6.60 -0.33 -3.88
N TYR A 148 -5.42 -0.52 -4.47
CA TYR A 148 -5.23 -1.09 -5.79
C TYR A 148 -4.53 -2.43 -5.63
N LYS A 149 -5.19 -3.52 -6.04
CA LYS A 149 -4.59 -4.85 -6.08
C LYS A 149 -3.77 -4.98 -7.35
N ILE A 150 -2.45 -5.04 -7.21
CA ILE A 150 -1.54 -4.99 -8.35
C ILE A 150 -1.75 -6.17 -9.30
N ASP A 151 -2.08 -7.35 -8.77
CA ASP A 151 -2.32 -8.54 -9.60
C ASP A 151 -3.50 -8.40 -10.55
N ASP A 152 -4.56 -7.68 -10.16
CA ASP A 152 -5.72 -7.45 -11.03
C ASP A 152 -5.29 -6.66 -12.29
N TYR A 153 -4.43 -5.65 -12.10
CA TYR A 153 -3.86 -4.85 -13.19
C TYR A 153 -2.88 -5.67 -14.04
N LYS A 154 -1.97 -6.43 -13.42
CA LYS A 154 -1.03 -7.30 -14.14
C LYS A 154 -1.78 -8.30 -15.04
N ASN A 155 -2.84 -8.90 -14.53
CA ASN A 155 -3.69 -9.82 -15.29
C ASN A 155 -4.40 -9.11 -16.44
N GLN A 156 -4.99 -7.94 -16.20
CA GLN A 156 -5.64 -7.14 -17.24
C GLN A 156 -4.65 -6.75 -18.35
N PHE A 157 -3.47 -6.27 -18.00
CA PHE A 157 -2.45 -5.84 -18.96
C PHE A 157 -1.86 -7.00 -19.76
N SER A 158 -1.69 -8.16 -19.13
CA SER A 158 -1.31 -9.40 -19.82
C SER A 158 -2.32 -9.78 -20.91
N LEU A 159 -3.62 -9.67 -20.59
CA LEU A 159 -4.70 -9.90 -21.57
C LEU A 159 -4.64 -8.88 -22.71
N PHE A 160 -4.41 -7.60 -22.43
CA PHE A 160 -4.24 -6.59 -23.48
C PHE A 160 -3.06 -6.91 -24.40
N ALA A 161 -1.89 -7.21 -23.83
CA ALA A 161 -0.70 -7.56 -24.62
C ALA A 161 -0.97 -8.77 -25.53
N LYS A 162 -1.62 -9.81 -25.00
CA LYS A 162 -1.96 -11.02 -25.76
C LYS A 162 -2.95 -10.74 -26.89
N ASN A 163 -4.01 -9.97 -26.62
CA ASN A 163 -5.04 -9.65 -27.61
C ASN A 163 -4.51 -8.78 -28.74
N MET A 164 -3.56 -7.88 -28.45
CA MET A 164 -3.00 -7.01 -29.48
C MET A 164 -1.92 -7.71 -30.30
N ALA A 165 -1.09 -8.58 -29.71
CA ALA A 165 0.05 -9.21 -30.38
C ALA A 165 -0.27 -9.98 -31.68
N THR A 166 -1.53 -10.37 -31.92
CA THR A 166 -1.93 -11.04 -33.17
C THR A 166 -2.41 -10.09 -34.26
N LEU A 167 -2.78 -8.85 -33.93
CA LEU A 167 -3.43 -7.91 -34.84
C LEU A 167 -2.54 -7.52 -36.03
N GLU A 168 -1.26 -7.20 -35.78
CA GLU A 168 -0.30 -6.90 -36.87
C GLU A 168 -0.27 -8.06 -37.88
N THR A 169 -0.10 -9.28 -37.38
CA THR A 169 0.03 -10.48 -38.23
C THR A 169 -1.27 -10.77 -38.98
N GLU A 170 -2.42 -10.66 -38.34
CA GLU A 170 -3.73 -10.84 -38.96
C GLU A 170 -3.99 -9.81 -40.07
N ASN A 171 -3.68 -8.53 -39.81
CA ASN A 171 -3.83 -7.46 -40.79
C ASN A 171 -2.87 -7.64 -41.98
N LEU A 172 -1.63 -8.07 -41.76
CA LEU A 172 -0.69 -8.36 -42.85
C LEU A 172 -1.19 -9.50 -43.73
N LYS A 173 -1.71 -10.59 -43.13
CA LYS A 173 -2.31 -11.71 -43.88
C LYS A 173 -3.52 -11.25 -44.70
N ALA A 174 -4.41 -10.47 -44.10
CA ALA A 174 -5.56 -9.91 -44.80
C ALA A 174 -5.12 -8.99 -45.95
N LEU A 175 -4.18 -8.09 -45.71
CA LEU A 175 -3.64 -7.17 -46.72
C LEU A 175 -3.09 -7.91 -47.95
N LEU A 176 -2.34 -9.00 -47.74
CA LEU A 176 -1.83 -9.84 -48.84
C LEU A 176 -2.98 -10.45 -49.66
N LYS A 177 -4.00 -11.00 -49.00
CA LYS A 177 -5.19 -11.54 -49.67
C LYS A 177 -5.87 -10.49 -50.55
N TYR A 178 -6.08 -9.28 -50.02
CA TYR A 178 -6.73 -8.20 -50.78
C TYR A 178 -5.86 -7.64 -51.91
N LYS A 179 -4.52 -7.65 -51.79
CA LYS A 179 -3.62 -7.33 -52.90
C LYS A 179 -3.79 -8.31 -54.06
N THR A 180 -3.86 -9.61 -53.78
CA THR A 180 -4.11 -10.62 -54.82
C THR A 180 -5.45 -10.41 -55.52
N ILE A 181 -6.49 -10.03 -54.78
CA ILE A 181 -7.80 -9.68 -55.37
C ILE A 181 -7.66 -8.46 -56.30
N LEU A 182 -6.97 -7.41 -55.86
CA LEU A 182 -6.74 -6.21 -56.68
C LEU A 182 -6.00 -6.54 -57.98
N GLU A 183 -4.93 -7.34 -57.91
CA GLU A 183 -4.15 -7.75 -59.09
C GLU A 183 -5.01 -8.52 -60.12
N GLN A 184 -5.96 -9.34 -59.66
CA GLN A 184 -6.90 -10.04 -60.55
C GLN A 184 -7.87 -9.05 -61.22
N LEU A 185 -8.41 -8.10 -60.45
CA LEU A 185 -9.30 -7.07 -60.99
C LEU A 185 -8.58 -6.16 -61.99
N GLU A 186 -7.34 -5.75 -61.70
CA GLU A 186 -6.53 -4.94 -62.61
C GLU A 186 -6.28 -5.65 -63.95
N LYS A 187 -6.03 -6.97 -63.93
CA LYS A 187 -5.88 -7.77 -65.17
C LYS A 187 -7.16 -7.82 -66.00
N GLN A 188 -8.33 -7.83 -65.38
CA GLN A 188 -9.61 -8.00 -66.05
C GLN A 188 -10.26 -6.67 -66.48
N TYR A 189 -10.09 -5.60 -65.70
CA TYR A 189 -10.89 -4.37 -65.80
C TYR A 189 -10.06 -3.08 -65.93
N SER A 190 -8.76 -3.19 -66.24
CA SER A 190 -7.84 -2.04 -66.35
C SER A 190 -8.35 -0.88 -67.21
N ASN A 191 -9.06 -1.19 -68.31
CA ASN A 191 -9.52 -0.21 -69.29
C ASN A 191 -10.94 0.32 -69.04
N THR A 192 -11.70 -0.24 -68.09
CA THR A 192 -13.13 0.08 -67.91
C THR A 192 -13.48 0.63 -66.52
N HIS A 193 -12.69 0.31 -65.49
CA HIS A 193 -12.99 0.67 -64.10
C HIS A 193 -11.77 1.31 -63.38
N THR A 194 -11.00 2.11 -64.13
CA THR A 194 -9.70 2.65 -63.69
C THR A 194 -9.78 3.44 -62.37
N GLU A 195 -10.83 4.24 -62.16
CA GLU A 195 -11.00 5.02 -60.94
C GLU A 195 -11.31 4.13 -59.72
N GLN A 196 -12.18 3.13 -59.86
CA GLN A 196 -12.46 2.18 -58.78
C GLN A 196 -11.21 1.37 -58.42
N LEU A 197 -10.41 0.95 -59.40
CA LEU A 197 -9.14 0.26 -59.17
C LEU A 197 -8.14 1.15 -58.40
N LYS A 198 -8.06 2.44 -58.74
CA LYS A 198 -7.24 3.43 -58.03
C LYS A 198 -7.73 3.65 -56.59
N GLU A 199 -9.03 3.68 -56.36
CA GLU A 199 -9.63 3.76 -55.03
C GLU A 199 -9.23 2.54 -54.18
N LEU A 200 -9.42 1.33 -54.72
CA LEU A 200 -9.03 0.07 -54.06
C LEU A 200 -7.54 0.07 -53.69
N LYS A 201 -6.66 0.48 -54.62
CA LYS A 201 -5.21 0.60 -54.36
C LYS A 201 -4.90 1.57 -53.22
N THR A 202 -5.59 2.71 -53.19
CA THR A 202 -5.44 3.72 -52.13
C THR A 202 -5.87 3.16 -50.78
N MET A 203 -6.97 2.41 -50.71
CA MET A 203 -7.40 1.75 -49.47
C MET A 203 -6.34 0.78 -48.95
N LEU A 204 -5.71 -0.02 -49.81
CA LEU A 204 -4.65 -0.96 -49.38
C LEU A 204 -3.38 -0.24 -48.89
N VAL A 205 -3.03 0.90 -49.47
CA VAL A 205 -1.92 1.74 -48.97
C VAL A 205 -2.24 2.27 -47.57
N LEU A 206 -3.48 2.76 -47.35
CA LEU A 206 -3.92 3.22 -46.03
C LEU A 206 -3.92 2.10 -44.99
N VAL A 207 -4.39 0.91 -45.36
CA VAL A 207 -4.34 -0.28 -44.49
C VAL A 207 -2.91 -0.64 -44.12
N ALA A 208 -1.97 -0.65 -45.08
CA ALA A 208 -0.57 -0.94 -44.82
C ALA A 208 0.06 0.07 -43.83
N SER A 209 -0.21 1.36 -44.03
CA SER A 209 0.24 2.43 -43.13
C SER A 209 -0.32 2.26 -41.72
N LYS A 210 -1.62 2.00 -41.59
CA LYS A 210 -2.29 1.77 -40.30
C LYS A 210 -1.81 0.51 -39.59
N THR A 211 -1.48 -0.55 -40.34
CA THR A 211 -0.89 -1.79 -39.78
C THR A 211 0.48 -1.51 -39.16
N LYS A 212 1.31 -0.66 -39.80
CA LYS A 212 2.58 -0.21 -39.22
C LYS A 212 2.36 0.59 -37.93
N LEU A 213 1.36 1.47 -37.90
CA LEU A 213 1.01 2.24 -36.69
C LEU A 213 0.57 1.33 -35.52
N ILE A 214 -0.14 0.23 -35.81
CA ILE A 214 -0.49 -0.77 -34.79
C ILE A 214 0.79 -1.34 -34.16
N LYS A 215 1.74 -1.81 -34.97
CA LYS A 215 3.03 -2.34 -34.50
C LYS A 215 3.77 -1.35 -33.59
N ASP A 216 3.87 -0.09 -34.02
CA ASP A 216 4.55 0.96 -33.25
C ASP A 216 3.87 1.19 -31.88
N LYS A 217 2.54 1.10 -31.82
CA LYS A 217 1.77 1.24 -30.58
C LYS A 217 1.87 0.00 -29.69
N GLU A 218 1.91 -1.20 -30.26
CA GLU A 218 2.13 -2.45 -29.53
C GLU A 218 3.49 -2.46 -28.82
N GLN A 219 4.55 -1.97 -29.48
CA GLN A 219 5.86 -1.84 -28.86
C GLN A 219 5.83 -0.88 -27.66
N LYS A 220 5.17 0.27 -27.79
CA LYS A 220 5.01 1.23 -26.69
C LYS A 220 4.18 0.65 -25.55
N LEU A 221 3.10 -0.06 -25.86
CA LEU A 221 2.29 -0.80 -24.88
C LEU A 221 3.15 -1.81 -24.13
N SER A 222 3.97 -2.60 -24.83
CA SER A 222 4.86 -3.58 -24.20
C SER A 222 5.85 -2.92 -23.25
N SER A 223 6.45 -1.79 -23.64
CA SER A 223 7.35 -1.03 -22.79
C SER A 223 6.66 -0.48 -21.55
N ALA A 224 5.47 0.09 -21.68
CA ALA A 224 4.70 0.61 -20.55
C ALA A 224 4.30 -0.51 -19.57
N ILE A 225 3.91 -1.69 -20.07
CA ILE A 225 3.61 -2.86 -19.22
C ILE A 225 4.87 -3.33 -18.47
N LYS A 226 6.04 -3.34 -19.13
CA LYS A 226 7.31 -3.68 -18.47
C LYS A 226 7.65 -2.67 -17.37
N GLU A 227 7.44 -1.39 -17.63
CA GLU A 227 7.63 -0.35 -16.62
C GLU A 227 6.70 -0.56 -15.43
N PHE A 228 5.40 -0.79 -15.67
CA PHE A 228 4.43 -1.08 -14.62
C PHE A 228 4.86 -2.27 -13.76
N ASN A 229 5.28 -3.38 -14.39
CA ASN A 229 5.76 -4.57 -13.69
C ASN A 229 7.02 -4.30 -12.87
N SER A 230 7.94 -3.47 -13.38
CA SER A 230 9.16 -3.08 -12.67
C SER A 230 8.84 -2.24 -11.42
N LEU A 231 7.98 -1.23 -11.58
CA LEU A 231 7.54 -0.36 -10.48
C LEU A 231 6.80 -1.15 -9.39
N THR A 232 6.14 -2.25 -9.74
CA THR A 232 5.24 -3.01 -8.85
C THR A 232 5.71 -4.44 -8.56
N ASN A 233 7.01 -4.72 -8.74
CA ASN A 233 7.52 -6.10 -8.68
C ASN A 233 7.37 -6.77 -7.30
N SER A 234 7.40 -5.99 -6.22
CA SER A 234 7.29 -6.46 -4.83
C SER A 234 6.11 -5.85 -4.09
N ILE A 235 5.10 -5.40 -4.83
CA ILE A 235 3.94 -4.67 -4.28
C ILE A 235 2.69 -5.48 -4.62
N ASP A 236 2.04 -6.00 -3.59
CA ASP A 236 0.76 -6.73 -3.75
C ASP A 236 -0.42 -5.75 -3.76
N GLN A 237 -0.34 -4.74 -2.90
CA GLN A 237 -1.34 -3.70 -2.74
C GLN A 237 -0.68 -2.32 -2.76
N LEU A 238 -1.26 -1.42 -3.54
CA LEU A 238 -0.83 -0.03 -3.63
C LEU A 238 -1.95 0.87 -3.11
N TYR A 239 -1.62 1.72 -2.15
CA TYR A 239 -2.55 2.68 -1.59
C TYR A 239 -2.44 4.00 -2.36
N SER A 240 -3.55 4.72 -2.54
CA SER A 240 -3.52 6.02 -3.25
C SER A 240 -2.73 7.11 -2.52
N SER A 241 -2.41 6.89 -1.25
CA SER A 241 -1.54 7.73 -0.42
C SER A 241 -0.05 7.47 -0.65
N ASP A 242 0.31 6.36 -1.30
CA ASP A 242 1.70 6.00 -1.58
C ASP A 242 2.33 7.00 -2.56
N PRO A 243 3.53 7.55 -2.28
CA PRO A 243 4.25 8.41 -3.23
C PRO A 243 4.40 7.80 -4.64
N LEU A 244 4.54 6.47 -4.72
CA LEU A 244 4.66 5.72 -5.98
C LEU A 244 3.35 5.72 -6.78
N PHE A 245 2.20 5.94 -6.12
CA PHE A 245 0.88 5.87 -6.74
C PHE A 245 0.75 6.78 -7.96
N SER A 246 1.28 8.00 -7.87
CA SER A 246 1.25 8.98 -8.98
C SER A 246 1.89 8.42 -10.25
N ARG A 247 3.08 7.81 -10.12
CA ARG A 247 3.82 7.22 -11.23
C ARG A 247 3.10 5.99 -11.79
N VAL A 248 2.64 5.09 -10.91
CA VAL A 248 1.91 3.88 -11.33
C VAL A 248 0.64 4.23 -12.09
N LYS A 249 -0.10 5.24 -11.61
CA LYS A 249 -1.31 5.73 -12.27
C LYS A 249 -1.02 6.31 -13.65
N THR A 250 0.05 7.10 -13.80
CA THR A 250 0.47 7.61 -15.12
C THR A 250 0.77 6.47 -16.10
N VAL A 251 1.51 5.45 -15.66
CA VAL A 251 1.82 4.29 -16.52
C VAL A 251 0.56 3.51 -16.89
N GLN A 252 -0.39 3.35 -15.95
CA GLN A 252 -1.71 2.77 -16.25
C GLN A 252 -2.44 3.58 -17.33
N GLU A 253 -2.51 4.90 -17.19
CA GLU A 253 -3.19 5.79 -18.16
C GLU A 253 -2.52 5.72 -19.55
N GLU A 254 -1.20 5.57 -19.62
CA GLU A 254 -0.45 5.35 -20.85
C GLU A 254 -0.82 4.01 -21.52
N ILE A 255 -0.89 2.92 -20.73
CA ILE A 255 -1.33 1.60 -21.20
C ILE A 255 -2.74 1.68 -21.80
N ASP A 256 -3.69 2.26 -21.07
CA ASP A 256 -5.08 2.40 -21.51
C ASP A 256 -5.19 3.23 -22.79
N SER A 257 -4.41 4.31 -22.89
CA SER A 257 -4.31 5.16 -24.08
C SER A 257 -3.80 4.38 -25.30
N HIS A 258 -2.77 3.56 -25.14
CA HIS A 258 -2.25 2.72 -26.22
C HIS A 258 -3.23 1.64 -26.67
N VAL A 259 -3.90 0.97 -25.72
CA VAL A 259 -4.95 -0.02 -26.01
C VAL A 259 -6.07 0.60 -26.83
N LYS A 260 -6.58 1.77 -26.40
CA LYS A 260 -7.65 2.48 -27.10
C LYS A 260 -7.22 2.91 -28.51
N ALA A 261 -5.99 3.40 -28.66
CA ALA A 261 -5.46 3.79 -29.96
C ALA A 261 -5.38 2.60 -30.93
N ILE A 262 -4.88 1.44 -30.47
CA ILE A 262 -4.81 0.21 -31.29
C ILE A 262 -6.21 -0.22 -31.73
N GLN A 263 -7.19 -0.25 -30.81
CA GLN A 263 -8.57 -0.61 -31.12
C GLN A 263 -9.21 0.30 -32.17
N ASN A 264 -8.99 1.61 -32.06
CA ASN A 264 -9.50 2.59 -33.04
C ASN A 264 -8.90 2.35 -34.43
N ILE A 265 -7.57 2.18 -34.51
CA ILE A 265 -6.89 1.89 -35.78
C ILE A 265 -7.41 0.57 -36.37
N GLN A 266 -7.63 -0.45 -35.53
CA GLN A 266 -8.17 -1.73 -35.98
C GLN A 266 -9.58 -1.60 -36.56
N ASN A 267 -10.44 -0.76 -35.97
CA ASN A 267 -11.77 -0.50 -36.48
C ASN A 267 -11.74 0.25 -37.82
N GLU A 268 -10.82 1.19 -37.99
CA GLU A 268 -10.60 1.87 -39.28
C GLU A 268 -10.13 0.90 -40.37
N ILE A 269 -9.22 -0.03 -40.05
CA ILE A 269 -8.78 -1.09 -40.98
C ILE A 269 -9.98 -1.96 -41.39
N LYS A 270 -10.81 -2.40 -40.44
CA LYS A 270 -12.03 -3.18 -40.74
C LYS A 270 -12.99 -2.42 -41.67
N SER A 271 -13.16 -1.11 -41.45
CA SER A 271 -13.97 -0.25 -42.31
C SER A 271 -13.41 -0.17 -43.74
N LEU A 272 -12.08 -0.01 -43.89
CA LEU A 272 -11.41 0.02 -45.19
C LEU A 272 -11.60 -1.31 -45.94
N TYR A 273 -11.46 -2.46 -45.28
CA TYR A 273 -11.71 -3.75 -45.93
C TYR A 273 -13.17 -3.92 -46.36
N SER A 274 -14.12 -3.47 -45.54
CA SER A 274 -15.55 -3.54 -45.89
C SER A 274 -15.88 -2.68 -47.12
N LYS A 275 -15.28 -1.48 -47.20
CA LYS A 275 -15.38 -0.61 -48.38
C LYS A 275 -14.72 -1.25 -49.61
N PHE A 276 -13.53 -1.84 -49.44
CA PHE A 276 -12.85 -2.56 -50.51
C PHE A 276 -13.77 -3.64 -51.10
N GLN A 277 -14.35 -4.49 -50.26
CA GLN A 277 -15.27 -5.55 -50.70
C GLN A 277 -16.49 -5.00 -51.45
N THR A 278 -17.06 -3.90 -50.96
CA THR A 278 -18.20 -3.23 -51.60
C THR A 278 -17.82 -2.70 -52.99
N THR A 279 -16.68 -2.04 -53.13
CA THR A 279 -16.19 -1.52 -54.41
C THR A 279 -15.83 -2.66 -55.36
N THR A 280 -15.21 -3.75 -54.89
CA THR A 280 -15.00 -4.96 -55.69
C THR A 280 -16.31 -5.53 -56.22
N GLY A 281 -17.35 -5.63 -55.38
CA GLY A 281 -18.67 -6.10 -55.78
C GLY A 281 -19.29 -5.25 -56.89
N LYS A 282 -19.12 -3.91 -56.83
CA LYS A 282 -19.59 -2.99 -57.89
C LYS A 282 -18.87 -3.25 -59.21
N ILE A 283 -17.55 -3.40 -59.22
CA ILE A 283 -16.79 -3.70 -60.44
C ILE A 283 -17.31 -4.99 -61.10
N GLN A 284 -17.62 -6.01 -60.29
CA GLN A 284 -18.07 -7.32 -60.77
C GLN A 284 -19.56 -7.36 -61.17
N GLN A 285 -20.41 -6.46 -60.65
CA GLN A 285 -21.85 -6.43 -60.93
C GLN A 285 -22.23 -5.73 -62.25
N VAL A 286 -21.37 -4.90 -62.84
CA VAL A 286 -21.63 -4.22 -64.13
C VAL A 286 -21.68 -5.21 -65.33
N GLN A 287 -21.61 -6.52 -65.07
CA GLN A 287 -21.63 -7.59 -66.07
C GLN A 287 -22.84 -8.55 -65.98
N LYS A 288 -23.88 -8.26 -65.18
CA LYS A 288 -25.15 -8.99 -65.27
C LYS A 288 -26.20 -8.21 -66.04
#